data_AF-A0A506PVU4-F1
#
_entry.id   AF-A0A506PVU4-F1
#
_cell.length_a   1.000
_cell.length_b   1.000
_cell.length_c   1.000
_cell.angle_alpha   90.00
_cell.angle_beta   90.00
_cell.angle_gamma   90.00
#
_symmetry.space_group_name_H-M   'P 1'
#
loop_
_entity.id
_entity.type
_entity.pdbx_description
1 polymer ?
#
loop_
_entity_poly.entity_id
_entity_poly.type
_entity_poly.pdbx_seq_one_letter_code
_entity_poly.pdbx_strand_id
1 'polypeptide(L)'
;MSLILSRIVVIYVLTAFHALYAKDTVNISVTGSLKKPPCTYTASKSISVNMGEVTYDKYDTVSGNIPLILQCPPGSAVTVTVRPGSGTSLASGSTTTAVTSYRNLGIELWWSGTQALTGGQQQRVSLTGNRILSGLSGQADLSMTARLVKLADLGVSSFSASFTVELDYD
;
A
#
# COMPACT_ATOMS: atom_id res chain seq x y z
N MET A 1 102.18 50.70 -22.36
CA MET A 1 101.21 50.45 -21.29
C MET A 1 99.94 49.93 -21.94
N SER A 2 99.62 48.68 -21.67
CA SER A 2 98.57 47.85 -22.28
C SER A 2 97.15 48.37 -22.03
N LEU A 3 96.21 48.08 -22.94
CA LEU A 3 95.09 47.15 -22.66
C LEU A 3 94.19 46.91 -23.89
N ILE A 4 93.90 45.63 -24.05
CA ILE A 4 93.08 44.94 -25.06
C ILE A 4 91.61 45.03 -24.64
N LEU A 5 90.67 45.27 -25.55
CA LEU A 5 89.23 45.01 -25.31
C LEU A 5 88.47 45.05 -26.64
N SER A 6 87.51 44.18 -26.98
CA SER A 6 87.10 42.83 -26.57
C SER A 6 85.98 42.49 -27.57
N ARG A 7 85.99 41.28 -28.17
CA ARG A 7 84.91 40.84 -29.08
C ARG A 7 83.72 40.36 -28.25
N ILE A 8 82.50 40.78 -28.61
CA ILE A 8 81.27 40.17 -28.11
C ILE A 8 80.43 39.76 -29.33
N VAL A 9 80.37 38.45 -29.58
CA VAL A 9 79.40 37.81 -30.47
C VAL A 9 78.30 37.28 -29.57
N VAL A 10 77.07 37.78 -29.73
CA VAL A 10 75.89 37.32 -29.00
C VAL A 10 75.29 36.14 -29.77
N ILE A 11 75.40 34.94 -29.23
CA ILE A 11 74.72 33.75 -29.74
C ILE A 11 73.36 33.66 -29.03
N TYR A 12 72.28 33.89 -29.76
CA TYR A 12 70.91 33.61 -29.30
C TYR A 12 70.64 32.11 -29.40
N VAL A 13 70.67 31.40 -28.28
CA VAL A 13 70.13 30.05 -28.18
C VAL A 13 68.63 30.17 -27.87
N LEU A 14 67.78 29.99 -28.87
CA LEU A 14 66.35 29.77 -28.65
C LEU A 14 66.14 28.31 -28.20
N THR A 15 66.04 28.08 -26.89
CA THR A 15 65.45 26.85 -26.37
C THR A 15 63.92 26.97 -26.44
N ALA A 16 63.32 26.27 -27.40
CA ALA A 16 61.87 26.09 -27.44
C ALA A 16 61.46 25.17 -26.27
N PHE A 17 60.90 25.77 -25.22
CA PHE A 17 60.21 25.03 -24.17
C PHE A 17 58.93 24.43 -24.76
N HIS A 18 58.95 23.13 -25.05
CA HIS A 18 57.73 22.38 -25.30
C HIS A 18 57.02 22.17 -23.96
N ALA A 19 56.02 22.99 -23.66
CA ALA A 19 55.10 22.72 -22.57
C ALA A 19 54.24 21.51 -22.97
N LEU A 20 54.62 20.32 -22.49
CA LEU A 20 53.75 19.15 -22.52
C LEU A 20 52.66 19.36 -21.47
N TYR A 21 51.48 19.77 -21.92
CA TYR A 21 50.29 19.79 -21.08
C TYR A 21 49.84 18.34 -20.82
N ALA A 22 50.08 17.85 -19.60
CA ALA A 22 49.47 16.61 -19.13
C ALA A 22 47.97 16.85 -18.92
N LYS A 23 47.14 16.00 -19.52
CA LYS A 23 45.67 16.10 -19.45
C LYS A 23 45.14 14.88 -18.70
N ASP A 24 44.77 15.07 -17.44
CA ASP A 24 44.11 14.04 -16.65
C ASP A 24 42.62 14.00 -17.00
N THR A 25 42.13 12.82 -17.36
CA THR A 25 40.71 12.60 -17.66
C THR A 25 40.11 11.74 -16.56
N VAL A 26 39.23 12.34 -15.75
CA VAL A 26 38.52 11.64 -14.68
C VAL A 26 37.15 11.23 -15.21
N ASN A 27 36.93 9.93 -15.37
CA ASN A 27 35.63 9.38 -15.71
C ASN A 27 34.85 9.10 -14.43
N ILE A 28 33.82 9.90 -14.14
CA ILE A 28 32.93 9.71 -12.99
C ILE A 28 31.69 8.97 -13.50
N SER A 29 31.51 7.72 -13.04
CA SER A 29 30.27 6.97 -13.22
C SER A 29 29.45 7.01 -11.93
N VAL A 30 28.20 7.48 -12.04
CA VAL A 30 27.23 7.48 -10.94
C VAL A 30 26.07 6.56 -11.34
N THR A 31 25.85 5.50 -10.57
CA THR A 31 24.76 4.55 -10.78
C THR A 31 23.88 4.49 -9.54
N GLY A 32 22.58 4.28 -9.73
CA GLY A 32 21.61 4.16 -8.65
C GLY A 32 20.26 3.68 -9.18
N SER A 33 19.39 3.24 -8.26
CA SER A 33 18.01 2.86 -8.55
C SER A 33 17.03 3.68 -7.71
N LEU A 34 15.90 4.06 -8.30
CA LEU A 34 14.81 4.73 -7.60
C LEU A 34 13.72 3.69 -7.29
N LYS A 35 13.33 3.58 -6.02
CA LYS A 35 12.17 2.76 -5.59
C LYS A 35 11.03 3.69 -5.19
N LYS A 36 9.82 3.39 -5.66
CA LYS A 36 8.61 4.12 -5.26
C LYS A 36 8.24 3.79 -3.81
N PRO A 37 7.86 4.78 -2.97
CA PRO A 37 7.38 4.50 -1.62
C PRO A 37 6.03 3.75 -1.65
N PRO A 38 5.76 2.85 -0.69
CA PRO A 38 4.48 2.16 -0.59
C PRO A 38 3.38 3.10 -0.09
N CYS A 39 2.11 2.69 -0.22
CA CYS A 39 1.03 3.38 0.50
C CYS A 39 1.21 3.20 2.02
N THR A 40 0.75 4.17 2.80
CA THR A 40 0.74 4.10 4.26
C THR A 40 -0.68 3.98 4.80
N TYR A 41 -0.87 3.09 5.76
CA TYR A 41 -2.14 2.93 6.46
C TYR A 41 -2.25 3.93 7.60
N THR A 42 -3.32 4.73 7.63
CA THR A 42 -3.44 5.87 8.54
C THR A 42 -4.14 5.55 9.87
N ALA A 43 -4.70 4.36 10.04
CA ALA A 43 -5.45 3.96 11.24
C ALA A 43 -4.72 2.93 12.11
N SER A 44 -5.28 2.65 13.30
CA SER A 44 -4.80 1.60 14.20
C SER A 44 -4.83 0.22 13.54
N LYS A 45 -3.81 -0.60 13.83
CA LYS A 45 -3.68 -1.97 13.28
C LYS A 45 -4.79 -2.93 13.76
N SER A 46 -5.57 -2.53 14.76
CA SER A 46 -6.77 -3.22 15.21
C SER A 46 -7.99 -2.31 15.02
N ILE A 47 -9.06 -2.87 14.46
CA ILE A 47 -10.38 -2.25 14.35
C ILE A 47 -11.36 -3.15 15.11
N SER A 48 -12.11 -2.55 16.03
CA SER A 48 -13.24 -3.22 16.69
C SER A 48 -14.53 -2.57 16.21
N VAL A 49 -15.45 -3.39 15.71
CA VAL A 49 -16.76 -2.94 15.26
C VAL A 49 -17.79 -3.46 16.25
N ASN A 50 -18.45 -2.53 16.96
CA ASN A 50 -19.55 -2.85 17.84
C ASN A 50 -20.88 -2.64 17.10
N MET A 51 -21.65 -3.71 16.94
CA MET A 51 -22.97 -3.68 16.29
C MET A 51 -24.13 -3.40 17.26
N GLY A 52 -23.85 -3.23 18.55
CA GLY A 52 -24.84 -2.96 19.58
C GLY A 52 -25.75 -4.15 19.89
N GLU A 53 -26.85 -3.87 20.58
CA GLU A 53 -27.92 -4.85 20.80
C GLU A 53 -28.76 -4.96 19.53
N VAL A 54 -28.83 -6.17 18.99
CA VAL A 54 -29.56 -6.46 17.75
C VAL A 54 -30.79 -7.29 18.09
N THR A 55 -31.98 -6.72 17.91
CA THR A 55 -33.23 -7.49 18.01
C THR A 55 -33.32 -8.48 16.86
N TYR A 56 -33.78 -9.70 17.13
CA TYR A 56 -33.80 -10.79 16.14
C TYR A 56 -34.64 -10.48 14.89
N ASP A 57 -35.62 -9.56 14.97
CA ASP A 57 -36.44 -9.12 13.82
C ASP A 57 -35.80 -8.01 12.98
N LYS A 58 -34.62 -7.50 13.38
CA LYS A 58 -33.94 -6.36 12.75
C LYS A 58 -32.47 -6.60 12.41
N TYR A 59 -32.02 -7.86 12.43
CA TYR A 59 -30.61 -8.19 12.20
C TYR A 59 -30.09 -7.66 10.86
N ASP A 60 -30.93 -7.66 9.83
CA ASP A 60 -30.61 -7.23 8.46
C ASP A 60 -30.44 -5.72 8.30
N THR A 61 -30.96 -4.94 9.25
CA THR A 61 -30.82 -3.48 9.27
C THR A 61 -29.54 -3.01 9.96
N VAL A 62 -28.88 -3.89 10.72
CA VAL A 62 -27.69 -3.53 11.49
C VAL A 62 -26.45 -3.66 10.63
N SER A 63 -25.66 -2.60 10.63
CA SER A 63 -24.39 -2.56 9.91
C SER A 63 -23.32 -1.86 10.71
N GLY A 64 -22.07 -2.28 10.52
CA GLY A 64 -20.91 -1.71 11.19
C GLY A 64 -19.87 -1.24 10.18
N ASN A 65 -19.35 -0.03 10.36
CA ASN A 65 -18.33 0.53 9.48
C ASN A 65 -16.92 0.05 9.85
N ILE A 66 -16.13 -0.32 8.86
CA ILE A 66 -14.72 -0.73 8.95
C ILE A 66 -13.91 0.25 8.11
N PRO A 67 -13.36 1.31 8.70
CA PRO A 67 -12.59 2.29 7.94
C PRO A 67 -11.27 1.68 7.48
N LEU A 68 -11.00 1.74 6.17
CA LEU A 68 -9.73 1.30 5.57
C LEU A 68 -9.20 2.40 4.65
N ILE A 69 -8.54 3.38 5.26
CA ILE A 69 -8.05 4.58 4.58
C ILE A 69 -6.53 4.51 4.42
N LEU A 70 -6.05 4.74 3.20
CA LEU A 70 -4.65 4.71 2.83
C LEU A 70 -4.21 6.05 2.28
N GLN A 71 -2.95 6.42 2.53
CA GLN A 71 -2.28 7.49 1.82
C GLN A 71 -1.31 6.88 0.79
N CYS A 72 -1.61 7.08 -0.49
CA CYS A 72 -0.90 6.45 -1.61
C CYS A 72 -0.17 7.48 -2.48
N PRO A 73 1.09 7.23 -2.85
CA PRO A 73 1.73 7.95 -3.95
C PRO A 73 0.98 7.73 -5.28
N PRO A 74 1.09 8.64 -6.26
CA PRO A 74 0.36 8.53 -7.52
C PRO A 74 0.67 7.25 -8.31
N GLY A 75 -0.38 6.58 -8.77
CA GLY A 75 -0.31 5.36 -9.57
C GLY A 75 0.09 4.12 -8.78
N SER A 76 -0.17 4.09 -7.46
CA SER A 76 0.11 2.91 -6.62
C SER A 76 -0.93 1.81 -6.84
N ALA A 77 -0.54 0.59 -6.51
CA ALA A 77 -1.45 -0.54 -6.45
C ALA A 77 -1.42 -1.20 -5.06
N VAL A 78 -2.57 -1.73 -4.66
CA VAL A 78 -2.73 -2.47 -3.40
C VAL A 78 -3.50 -3.74 -3.69
N THR A 79 -2.97 -4.85 -3.23
CA THR A 79 -3.70 -6.11 -3.15
C THR A 79 -4.26 -6.25 -1.75
N VAL A 80 -5.59 -6.34 -1.64
CA VAL A 80 -6.30 -6.55 -0.39
C VAL A 80 -6.76 -7.99 -0.29
N THR A 81 -6.38 -8.65 0.80
CA THR A 81 -6.81 -10.01 1.11
C THR A 81 -7.58 -9.99 2.42
N VAL A 82 -8.80 -10.53 2.41
CA VAL A 82 -9.63 -10.62 3.62
C VAL A 82 -9.92 -12.07 3.93
N ARG A 83 -9.70 -12.49 5.18
CA ARG A 83 -9.88 -13.87 5.63
C ARG A 83 -10.65 -13.92 6.94
N PRO A 84 -11.43 -14.99 7.19
CA PRO A 84 -11.93 -15.27 8.53
C PRO A 84 -10.74 -15.35 9.51
N GLY A 85 -10.89 -14.69 10.65
CA GLY A 85 -9.90 -14.73 11.72
C GLY A 85 -10.12 -15.91 12.67
N SER A 86 -9.40 -15.91 13.79
CA SER A 86 -9.50 -16.96 14.80
C SER A 86 -10.94 -17.12 15.31
N GLY A 87 -11.40 -18.38 15.39
CA GLY A 87 -12.75 -18.73 15.84
C GLY A 87 -13.88 -18.40 14.86
N THR A 88 -13.55 -17.97 13.64
CA THR A 88 -14.52 -17.64 12.57
C THR A 88 -14.24 -18.54 11.36
N SER A 89 -15.29 -19.10 10.76
CA SER A 89 -15.18 -19.93 9.55
C SER A 89 -16.16 -19.47 8.48
N LEU A 90 -16.02 -20.00 7.27
CA LEU A 90 -16.97 -19.72 6.19
C LEU A 90 -18.26 -20.51 6.40
N ALA A 91 -19.39 -19.92 6.03
CA ALA A 91 -20.62 -20.68 5.84
C ALA A 91 -20.41 -21.73 4.73
N SER A 92 -21.05 -22.89 4.87
CA SER A 92 -20.87 -24.00 3.92
C SER A 92 -21.15 -23.56 2.48
N GLY A 93 -20.19 -23.81 1.59
CA GLY A 93 -20.28 -23.44 0.16
C GLY A 93 -20.21 -21.93 -0.12
N SER A 94 -20.00 -21.08 0.87
CA SER A 94 -19.88 -19.62 0.68
C SER A 94 -18.43 -19.17 0.60
N THR A 95 -18.18 -18.17 -0.25
CA THR A 95 -16.91 -17.44 -0.33
C THR A 95 -17.00 -16.03 0.23
N THR A 96 -18.18 -15.58 0.68
CA THR A 96 -18.43 -14.19 1.08
C THR A 96 -19.14 -14.04 2.43
N THR A 97 -19.56 -15.16 3.02
CA THR A 97 -20.27 -15.18 4.31
C THR A 97 -19.46 -15.99 5.31
N ALA A 98 -19.11 -15.35 6.42
CA ALA A 98 -18.54 -16.03 7.57
C ALA A 98 -19.62 -16.35 8.61
N VAL A 99 -19.49 -17.47 9.32
CA VAL A 99 -20.36 -17.78 10.47
C VAL A 99 -19.88 -17.02 11.70
N THR A 100 -20.83 -16.51 12.47
CA THR A 100 -20.52 -15.95 13.80
C THR A 100 -20.45 -17.06 14.84
N SER A 101 -20.03 -16.74 16.06
CA SER A 101 -20.13 -17.64 17.22
C SER A 101 -21.58 -17.98 17.58
N TYR A 102 -22.55 -17.19 17.12
CA TYR A 102 -23.95 -17.55 17.24
C TYR A 102 -24.41 -18.43 16.08
N ARG A 103 -24.96 -19.60 16.43
CA ARG A 103 -25.48 -20.55 15.44
C ARG A 103 -26.53 -19.88 14.57
N ASN A 104 -26.50 -20.19 13.27
CA ASN A 104 -27.46 -19.70 12.27
C ASN A 104 -27.36 -18.20 11.94
N LEU A 105 -26.37 -17.48 12.47
CA LEU A 105 -26.09 -16.09 12.11
C LEU A 105 -24.74 -16.00 11.41
N GLY A 106 -24.75 -15.38 10.23
CA GLY A 106 -23.57 -15.07 9.44
C GLY A 106 -23.31 -13.57 9.39
N ILE A 107 -22.13 -13.24 8.89
CA ILE A 107 -21.68 -11.87 8.66
C ILE A 107 -21.03 -11.79 7.27
N GLU A 108 -21.36 -10.71 6.58
CA GLU A 108 -20.84 -10.39 5.25
C GLU A 108 -20.18 -9.03 5.28
N LEU A 109 -19.05 -8.92 4.58
CA LEU A 109 -18.38 -7.64 4.40
C LEU A 109 -18.69 -7.12 3.00
N TRP A 110 -18.92 -5.82 2.90
CA TRP A 110 -19.26 -5.13 1.66
C TRP A 110 -18.31 -3.97 1.44
N TRP A 111 -17.69 -3.88 0.27
CA TRP A 111 -16.89 -2.73 -0.10
C TRP A 111 -17.75 -1.47 -0.14
N SER A 112 -17.34 -0.45 0.60
CA SER A 112 -18.05 0.81 0.77
C SER A 112 -17.19 2.05 0.48
N GLY A 113 -15.86 1.92 0.56
CA GLY A 113 -14.93 3.00 0.24
C GLY A 113 -14.92 3.29 -1.26
N THR A 114 -14.79 4.57 -1.61
CA THR A 114 -14.98 5.07 -2.98
C THR A 114 -14.09 4.41 -4.02
N GLN A 115 -12.85 4.06 -3.67
CA GLN A 115 -11.89 3.41 -4.57
C GLN A 115 -12.11 1.91 -4.68
N ALA A 116 -12.91 1.31 -3.79
CA ALA A 116 -13.29 -0.10 -3.82
C ALA A 116 -14.67 -0.35 -4.45
N LEU A 117 -15.39 0.68 -4.90
CA LEU A 117 -16.65 0.52 -5.61
C LEU A 117 -16.40 0.13 -7.08
N THR A 118 -17.22 -0.76 -7.61
CA THR A 118 -17.21 -1.12 -9.04
C THR A 118 -18.43 -0.52 -9.69
N GLY A 119 -18.25 0.40 -10.65
CA GLY A 119 -19.36 1.13 -11.26
C GLY A 119 -20.16 1.97 -10.24
N GLY A 120 -19.53 2.42 -9.15
CA GLY A 120 -20.18 3.14 -8.06
C GLY A 120 -21.07 2.27 -7.15
N GLN A 121 -21.06 0.95 -7.32
CA GLN A 121 -21.86 0.03 -6.54
C GLN A 121 -21.02 -0.75 -5.52
N GLN A 122 -21.62 -1.01 -4.35
CA GLN A 122 -21.03 -1.86 -3.32
C GLN A 122 -20.98 -3.31 -3.81
N GLN A 123 -19.89 -4.00 -3.46
CA GLN A 123 -19.68 -5.41 -3.80
C GLN A 123 -19.37 -6.21 -2.54
N ARG A 124 -19.82 -7.46 -2.48
CA ARG A 124 -19.44 -8.36 -1.39
C ARG A 124 -17.94 -8.62 -1.45
N VAL A 125 -17.30 -8.60 -0.28
CA VAL A 125 -15.89 -8.91 -0.13
C VAL A 125 -15.74 -10.43 -0.25
N SER A 126 -14.83 -10.87 -1.11
CA SER A 126 -14.42 -12.27 -1.14
C SER A 126 -13.55 -12.58 0.08
N LEU A 127 -13.93 -13.59 0.84
CA LEU A 127 -13.23 -14.10 2.01
C LEU A 127 -12.25 -15.24 1.67
N THR A 128 -12.16 -15.63 0.39
CA THR A 128 -11.22 -16.64 -0.12
C THR A 128 -10.30 -16.12 -1.22
N GLY A 129 -10.70 -15.06 -1.92
CA GLY A 129 -9.92 -14.43 -2.98
C GLY A 129 -9.11 -13.23 -2.50
N ASN A 130 -8.39 -12.62 -3.43
CA ASN A 130 -7.74 -11.32 -3.27
C ASN A 130 -8.44 -10.29 -4.17
N ARG A 131 -8.28 -9.01 -3.84
CA ARG A 131 -8.75 -7.90 -4.66
C ARG A 131 -7.60 -6.95 -4.95
N ILE A 132 -7.33 -6.71 -6.23
CA ILE A 132 -6.31 -5.76 -6.67
C ILE A 132 -6.99 -4.42 -6.98
N LEU A 133 -6.46 -3.35 -6.40
CA LEU A 133 -6.88 -1.97 -6.64
C LEU A 133 -5.67 -1.19 -7.13
N SER A 134 -5.76 -0.65 -8.35
CA SER A 134 -4.65 0.04 -9.02
C SER A 134 -5.01 1.49 -9.33
N GLY A 135 -4.01 2.28 -9.71
CA GLY A 135 -4.19 3.70 -10.04
C GLY A 135 -4.50 4.56 -8.81
N LEU A 136 -4.15 4.10 -7.61
CA LEU A 136 -4.39 4.83 -6.37
C LEU A 136 -3.49 6.07 -6.30
N SER A 137 -4.00 7.12 -5.68
CA SER A 137 -3.26 8.36 -5.45
C SER A 137 -3.91 9.16 -4.32
N GLY A 138 -3.09 9.89 -3.56
CA GLY A 138 -3.56 10.68 -2.43
C GLY A 138 -4.25 9.81 -1.38
N GLN A 139 -5.38 10.28 -0.87
CA GLN A 139 -6.20 9.53 0.07
C GLN A 139 -7.07 8.50 -0.68
N ALA A 140 -6.78 7.22 -0.49
CA ALA A 140 -7.57 6.12 -1.05
C ALA A 140 -8.45 5.51 0.04
N ASP A 141 -9.77 5.53 -0.18
CA ASP A 141 -10.77 4.95 0.71
C ASP A 141 -11.19 3.56 0.21
N LEU A 142 -10.82 2.54 0.99
CA LEU A 142 -11.11 1.13 0.74
C LEU A 142 -12.06 0.55 1.80
N SER A 143 -12.77 1.41 2.54
CA SER A 143 -13.57 1.02 3.70
C SER A 143 -14.60 -0.06 3.39
N MET A 144 -14.97 -0.84 4.39
CA MET A 144 -15.96 -1.91 4.29
C MET A 144 -17.11 -1.69 5.27
N THR A 145 -18.26 -2.25 4.94
CA THR A 145 -19.42 -2.33 5.84
C THR A 145 -19.68 -3.78 6.16
N ALA A 146 -19.75 -4.11 7.44
CA ALA A 146 -20.17 -5.42 7.91
C ALA A 146 -21.70 -5.46 8.06
N ARG A 147 -22.33 -6.54 7.59
CA ARG A 147 -23.78 -6.76 7.66
C ARG A 147 -24.07 -8.16 8.17
N LEU A 148 -25.07 -8.28 9.04
CA LEU A 148 -25.53 -9.58 9.52
C LEU A 148 -26.45 -10.24 8.49
N VAL A 149 -26.37 -11.56 8.39
CA VAL A 149 -27.20 -12.37 7.50
C VAL A 149 -27.71 -13.60 8.24
N LYS A 150 -29.01 -13.82 8.18
CA LYS A 150 -29.66 -15.01 8.74
C LYS A 150 -29.36 -16.22 7.86
N LEU A 151 -28.81 -17.26 8.47
CA LEU A 151 -28.54 -18.54 7.82
C LEU A 151 -29.65 -19.57 8.10
N ALA A 152 -30.27 -19.49 9.27
CA ALA A 152 -31.49 -20.21 9.66
C ALA A 152 -32.14 -19.51 10.87
N ASP A 153 -33.13 -20.12 11.53
CA ASP A 153 -33.84 -19.49 12.65
C ASP A 153 -32.92 -19.06 13.79
N LEU A 154 -33.20 -17.85 14.28
CA LEU A 154 -32.45 -17.13 15.28
C LEU A 154 -33.24 -17.11 16.60
N GLY A 155 -32.50 -17.02 17.69
CA GLY A 155 -32.97 -16.78 19.05
C GLY A 155 -32.05 -15.77 19.74
N VAL A 156 -32.25 -15.57 21.03
CA VAL A 156 -31.53 -14.53 21.79
C VAL A 156 -30.18 -15.06 22.26
N SER A 157 -29.09 -14.45 21.80
CA SER A 157 -27.73 -14.67 22.32
C SER A 157 -26.75 -13.61 21.82
N SER A 158 -25.54 -13.60 22.39
CA SER A 158 -24.42 -12.82 21.87
C SER A 158 -23.80 -13.48 20.64
N PHE A 159 -23.22 -12.68 19.76
CA PHE A 159 -22.45 -13.16 18.62
C PHE A 159 -21.11 -12.43 18.52
N SER A 160 -20.15 -13.07 17.86
CA SER A 160 -18.84 -12.53 17.55
C SER A 160 -18.31 -13.16 16.26
N ALA A 161 -17.50 -12.41 15.53
CA ALA A 161 -16.74 -12.88 14.39
C ALA A 161 -15.46 -12.05 14.30
N SER A 162 -14.41 -12.62 13.73
CA SER A 162 -13.13 -11.95 13.53
C SER A 162 -12.69 -12.09 12.07
N PHE A 163 -11.93 -11.11 11.60
CA PHE A 163 -11.40 -11.08 10.25
C PHE A 163 -9.96 -10.56 10.28
N THR A 164 -9.15 -11.07 9.38
CA THR A 164 -7.82 -10.54 9.09
C THR A 164 -7.85 -9.86 7.73
N VAL A 165 -7.33 -8.63 7.67
CA VAL A 165 -7.13 -7.88 6.42
C VAL A 165 -5.63 -7.73 6.19
N GLU A 166 -5.15 -8.24 5.07
CA GLU A 166 -3.77 -8.13 4.62
C GLU A 166 -3.71 -7.16 3.43
N LEU A 167 -2.69 -6.31 3.43
CA LEU A 167 -2.46 -5.28 2.41
C LEU A 167 -1.04 -5.43 1.88
N ASP A 168 -0.93 -5.81 0.61
CA ASP A 168 0.34 -5.86 -0.12
C ASP A 168 0.42 -4.65 -1.06
N TYR A 169 1.54 -3.92 -1.01
CA TYR A 169 1.73 -2.66 -1.71
C TYR A 169 2.73 -2.81 -2.87
N ASP A 170 2.32 -2.33 -4.04
CA ASP A 170 3.15 -2.24 -5.25
C ASP A 170 3.29 -0.79 -5.75
#